data_AF-R2RNN5-F1
#
_entry.id   AF-R2RNN5-F1
#
_cell.length_a   1.000
_cell.length_b   1.000
_cell.length_c   1.000
_cell.angle_alpha   90.00
_cell.angle_beta   90.00
_cell.angle_gamma   90.00
#
_symmetry.space_group_name_H-M   'P 1'
#
loop_
_entity.id
_entity.type
_entity.pdbx_description
1 polymer ?
#
loop_
_entity_poly.entity_id
_entity_poly.type
_entity_poly.pdbx_seq_one_letter_code
_entity_poly.pdbx_strand_id
1 'polypeptide(L)'
;MRSKIFPIIIAAIGILSFFEGDFGDYIVFLMLVVGFWLIYRGFKGRKVRPQKKEELPFLTKEKEDYYKKLGMSEREIELFRETMNISKQQVLSLQQNIQKNAKLKAIDLRHDMLKATKALFKELVKEPTRLPEASQFLYTHLPNIVDLTDNYVEINGHEVKSKEVYGKLEESAQIIDQMADLIVKDYQQFVSEDLDDMDVEISIAKKNLDHDPDLSTK
;
A
#
# COMPACT_ATOMS: atom_id res chain seq x y z
N MET A 1 -21.29 30.74 -7.51
CA MET A 1 -21.86 31.04 -8.85
C MET A 1 -20.84 31.43 -9.93
N ARG A 2 -19.52 31.60 -9.64
CA ARG A 2 -18.53 32.11 -10.61
C ARG A 2 -17.87 31.09 -11.57
N SER A 3 -18.07 29.78 -11.40
CA SER A 3 -17.36 28.75 -12.18
C SER A 3 -17.97 28.39 -13.54
N LYS A 4 -19.21 28.84 -13.82
CA LYS A 4 -19.92 28.52 -15.09
C LYS A 4 -19.87 29.63 -16.14
N ILE A 5 -19.37 30.82 -15.78
CA ILE A 5 -19.34 31.99 -16.66
C ILE A 5 -18.11 31.96 -17.59
N PHE A 6 -16.99 31.41 -17.09
CA PHE A 6 -15.73 31.32 -17.82
C PHE A 6 -15.80 30.57 -19.16
N PRO A 7 -16.45 29.39 -19.28
CA PRO A 7 -16.55 28.70 -20.58
C PRO A 7 -17.42 29.44 -21.59
N ILE A 8 -18.43 30.19 -21.12
CA ILE A 8 -19.35 30.97 -21.97
C ILE A 8 -18.62 32.18 -22.56
N ILE A 9 -17.77 32.85 -21.77
CA ILE A 9 -16.96 33.99 -22.24
C ILE A 9 -15.93 33.53 -23.28
N ILE A 10 -15.26 32.38 -23.07
CA ILE A 10 -14.29 31.82 -24.03
C ILE A 10 -14.97 31.45 -25.35
N ALA A 11 -16.17 30.85 -25.28
CA ALA A 11 -16.94 30.50 -26.47
C ALA A 11 -17.39 31.75 -27.25
N ALA A 12 -17.84 32.80 -26.55
CA ALA A 12 -18.25 34.05 -27.18
C ALA A 12 -17.08 34.77 -27.88
N ILE A 13 -15.90 34.82 -27.23
CA ILE A 13 -14.67 35.38 -27.82
C ILE A 13 -14.24 34.59 -29.06
N GLY A 14 -14.30 33.26 -29.01
CA GLY A 14 -13.98 32.40 -30.15
C GLY A 14 -14.92 32.58 -31.35
N ILE A 15 -16.20 32.86 -31.11
CA ILE A 15 -17.19 33.15 -32.17
C ILE A 15 -16.95 34.54 -32.77
N LEU A 16 -16.60 35.54 -31.95
CA LEU A 16 -16.31 36.90 -32.41
C LEU A 16 -15.03 36.95 -33.28
N SER A 17 -13.99 36.23 -32.85
CA SER A 17 -12.75 36.09 -33.64
C SER A 17 -12.95 35.34 -34.97
N PHE A 18 -13.97 34.49 -35.08
CA PHE A 18 -14.29 33.78 -36.33
C PHE A 18 -15.01 34.67 -37.37
N PHE A 19 -15.74 35.70 -36.93
CA PHE A 19 -16.49 36.60 -37.83
C PHE A 19 -15.69 37.84 -38.27
N GLU A 20 -14.73 38.31 -37.47
CA GLU A 20 -13.97 39.54 -37.76
C GLU A 20 -12.49 39.31 -38.12
N GLY A 21 -11.91 38.14 -37.84
CA GLY A 21 -10.47 37.87 -37.98
C GLY A 21 -10.08 37.04 -39.21
N ASP A 22 -8.82 37.15 -39.65
CA ASP A 22 -8.24 36.26 -40.65
C ASP A 22 -8.11 34.83 -40.08
N PHE A 23 -8.16 33.82 -40.94
CA PHE A 23 -8.18 32.40 -40.54
C PHE A 23 -6.98 32.02 -39.64
N GLY A 24 -5.86 32.73 -39.79
CA GLY A 24 -4.68 32.58 -38.95
C GLY A 24 -4.91 32.91 -37.47
N ASP A 25 -5.69 33.95 -37.17
CA ASP A 25 -5.92 34.40 -35.79
C ASP A 25 -6.78 33.40 -35.01
N TYR A 26 -7.72 32.74 -35.69
CA TYR A 26 -8.52 31.67 -35.12
C TYR A 26 -7.67 30.45 -34.72
N ILE A 27 -6.70 30.08 -35.56
CA ILE A 27 -5.78 28.96 -35.28
C ILE A 27 -4.90 29.28 -34.06
N VAL A 28 -4.39 30.51 -33.96
CA VAL A 28 -3.57 30.95 -32.81
C VAL A 28 -4.36 30.91 -31.50
N PHE A 29 -5.61 31.36 -31.51
CA PHE A 29 -6.49 31.28 -30.34
C PHE A 29 -6.73 29.82 -29.90
N LEU A 30 -6.99 28.92 -30.84
CA LEU A 30 -7.22 27.50 -30.55
C LEU A 30 -5.98 26.85 -29.93
N MET A 31 -4.79 27.17 -30.46
CA MET A 31 -3.51 26.71 -29.89
C MET A 31 -3.29 27.19 -28.45
N LEU A 32 -3.64 28.44 -28.13
CA LEU A 32 -3.52 28.98 -26.77
C LEU A 32 -4.50 28.31 -25.80
N VAL A 33 -5.74 28.05 -26.22
CA VAL A 33 -6.73 27.35 -25.39
C VAL A 33 -6.29 25.91 -25.10
N VAL A 34 -5.80 25.19 -26.11
CA VAL A 34 -5.26 23.83 -25.95
C VAL A 34 -4.01 23.85 -25.06
N GLY A 35 -3.10 24.81 -25.26
CA GLY A 35 -1.91 24.99 -24.43
C GLY A 35 -2.26 25.24 -22.96
N PHE A 36 -3.21 26.12 -22.69
CA PHE A 36 -3.68 26.40 -21.33
C PHE A 36 -4.37 25.18 -20.70
N TRP A 37 -5.13 24.41 -21.48
CA TRP A 37 -5.76 23.17 -21.03
C TRP A 37 -4.73 22.09 -20.66
N LEU A 38 -3.67 21.93 -21.46
CA LEU A 38 -2.57 21.00 -21.18
C LEU A 38 -1.77 21.41 -19.93
N ILE A 39 -1.50 22.72 -19.76
CA ILE A 39 -0.84 23.26 -18.56
C ILE A 39 -1.71 23.05 -17.32
N TYR A 40 -3.01 23.34 -17.41
CA TYR A 40 -3.96 23.11 -16.31
C TYR A 40 -4.06 21.62 -15.94
N ARG A 41 -4.01 20.72 -16.93
CA ARG A 41 -3.96 19.26 -16.71
C ARG A 41 -2.63 18.82 -16.10
N GLY A 42 -1.52 19.41 -16.51
CA GLY A 42 -0.17 19.14 -16.00
C GLY A 42 0.04 19.61 -14.55
N PHE A 43 -0.45 20.79 -14.18
CA PHE A 43 -0.41 21.29 -12.80
C PHE A 43 -1.32 20.52 -11.84
N LYS A 44 -2.24 19.70 -12.35
CA LYS A 44 -3.06 18.78 -11.54
C LYS A 44 -2.37 17.45 -11.23
N GLY A 45 -1.13 17.27 -11.70
CA GLY A 45 -0.26 16.12 -11.41
C GLY A 45 0.34 16.21 -10.01
N ARG A 46 0.20 15.13 -9.25
CA ARG A 46 0.47 14.96 -7.81
C ARG A 46 -0.46 15.75 -6.90
N LYS A 47 -1.70 15.27 -6.80
CA LYS A 47 -2.30 15.23 -5.46
C LYS A 47 -1.55 14.16 -4.68
N VAL A 48 -0.64 14.55 -3.78
CA VAL A 48 -0.35 13.71 -2.61
C VAL A 48 -1.72 13.45 -2.01
N ARG A 49 -2.24 12.23 -2.14
CA ARG A 49 -3.51 11.87 -1.51
C ARG A 49 -3.31 12.18 -0.03
N PRO A 50 -3.98 13.20 0.55
CA PRO A 50 -4.06 13.21 2.00
C PRO A 50 -4.77 11.91 2.32
N GLN A 51 -4.12 11.02 3.10
CA GLN A 51 -4.83 9.88 3.65
C GLN A 51 -6.09 10.47 4.30
N LYS A 52 -7.25 10.14 3.73
CA LYS A 52 -8.53 10.50 4.33
C LYS A 52 -8.44 9.90 5.73
N LYS A 53 -8.35 10.72 6.78
CA LYS A 53 -8.35 10.24 8.15
C LYS A 53 -9.68 9.53 8.36
N GLU A 54 -9.73 8.24 8.07
CA GLU A 54 -10.84 7.40 8.48
C GLU A 54 -10.82 7.45 10.01
N GLU A 55 -11.92 7.97 10.57
CA GLU A 55 -12.09 8.06 12.01
C GLU A 55 -11.85 6.68 12.61
N LEU A 56 -10.97 6.61 13.60
CA LEU A 56 -10.63 5.34 14.26
C LEU A 56 -11.94 4.68 14.73
N PRO A 57 -12.15 3.38 14.46
CA PRO A 57 -13.35 2.70 14.94
C PRO A 57 -13.44 2.86 16.46
N PHE A 58 -14.64 3.17 16.95
CA PHE A 58 -14.90 3.45 18.35
C PHE A 58 -14.29 2.38 19.27
N LEU A 59 -13.62 2.80 20.35
CA LEU A 59 -13.05 1.89 21.33
C LEU A 59 -14.20 1.34 22.17
N THR A 60 -14.60 0.10 21.91
CA THR A 60 -15.53 -0.57 22.82
C THR A 60 -14.85 -0.77 24.17
N LYS A 61 -15.62 -0.60 25.25
CA LYS A 61 -15.12 -0.79 26.63
C LYS A 61 -14.44 -2.15 26.82
N GLU A 62 -14.97 -3.19 26.18
CA GLU A 62 -14.37 -4.53 26.19
C GLU A 62 -12.94 -4.58 25.61
N LYS A 63 -12.69 -3.86 24.50
CA LYS A 63 -11.35 -3.78 23.90
C LYS A 63 -10.40 -2.94 24.74
N GLU A 64 -10.89 -1.85 25.32
CA GLU A 64 -10.13 -1.03 26.26
C GLU A 64 -9.69 -1.85 27.48
N ASP A 65 -10.63 -2.57 28.09
CA ASP A 65 -10.36 -3.45 29.23
C ASP A 65 -9.38 -4.57 28.86
N TYR A 66 -9.46 -5.12 27.64
CA TYR A 66 -8.50 -6.10 27.13
C TYR A 66 -7.08 -5.53 27.08
N TYR A 67 -6.85 -4.36 26.48
CA TYR A 67 -5.52 -3.77 26.41
C TYR A 67 -4.98 -3.38 27.80
N LYS A 68 -5.86 -2.87 28.68
CA LYS A 68 -5.49 -2.56 30.07
C LYS A 68 -5.08 -3.80 30.85
N LYS A 69 -5.73 -4.95 30.63
CA LYS A 69 -5.34 -6.24 31.23
C LYS A 69 -3.98 -6.72 30.75
N LEU A 70 -3.57 -6.35 29.55
CA LEU A 70 -2.22 -6.61 29.03
C LEU A 70 -1.16 -5.62 29.57
N GLY A 71 -1.54 -4.69 30.46
CA GLY A 71 -0.62 -3.74 31.09
C GLY A 71 -0.29 -2.52 30.23
N MET A 72 -0.98 -2.30 29.11
CA MET A 72 -0.75 -1.15 28.24
C MET A 72 -1.27 0.14 28.89
N SER A 73 -0.46 1.20 28.81
CA SER A 73 -0.89 2.56 29.16
C SER A 73 -1.83 3.15 28.11
N GLU A 74 -2.62 4.16 28.48
CA GLU A 74 -3.56 4.83 27.55
C GLU A 74 -2.86 5.33 26.26
N ARG A 75 -1.63 5.83 26.37
CA ARG A 75 -0.84 6.29 25.22
C ARG A 75 -0.40 5.16 24.31
N GLU A 76 -0.01 4.02 24.87
CA GLU A 76 0.34 2.82 24.10
C GLU A 76 -0.88 2.26 23.40
N ILE A 77 -2.04 2.27 24.05
CA ILE A 77 -3.32 1.86 23.46
C ILE A 77 -3.68 2.76 22.28
N GLU A 78 -3.56 4.08 22.44
CA GLU A 78 -3.80 5.06 21.37
C GLU A 78 -2.86 4.84 20.19
N LEU A 79 -1.55 4.78 20.45
CA LEU A 79 -0.53 4.54 19.43
C LEU A 79 -0.76 3.23 18.68
N PHE A 80 -1.04 2.15 19.40
CA PHE A 80 -1.32 0.84 18.82
C PHE A 80 -2.53 0.91 17.88
N ARG A 81 -3.63 1.49 18.35
CA ARG A 81 -4.86 1.58 17.56
C ARG A 81 -4.71 2.45 16.32
N GLU A 82 -4.01 3.59 16.45
CA GLU A 82 -3.70 4.45 15.31
C GLU A 82 -2.85 3.71 14.28
N THR A 83 -1.76 3.09 14.75
CA THR A 83 -0.84 2.34 13.88
C THR A 83 -1.57 1.19 13.18
N MET A 84 -2.35 0.37 13.90
CA MET A 84 -3.11 -0.73 13.30
C MET A 84 -4.18 -0.27 12.33
N ASN A 85 -4.80 0.88 12.55
CA ASN A 85 -5.75 1.43 11.59
C ASN A 85 -5.05 1.82 10.29
N ILE A 86 -3.91 2.53 10.37
CA ILE A 86 -3.10 2.92 9.21
C ILE A 86 -2.60 1.68 8.47
N SER A 87 -2.01 0.73 9.18
CA SER A 87 -1.46 -0.50 8.60
C SER A 87 -2.55 -1.33 7.93
N LYS A 88 -3.77 -1.40 8.50
CA LYS A 88 -4.91 -2.06 7.84
C LYS A 88 -5.21 -1.48 6.46
N GLN A 89 -5.21 -0.15 6.33
CA GLN A 89 -5.44 0.51 5.04
C GLN A 89 -4.32 0.20 4.06
N GLN A 90 -3.08 0.19 4.53
CA GLN A 90 -1.91 -0.18 3.74
C GLN A 90 -2.01 -1.63 3.24
N VAL A 91 -2.36 -2.60 4.09
CA VAL A 91 -2.58 -4.00 3.69
C VAL A 91 -3.67 -4.11 2.62
N LEU A 92 -4.77 -3.36 2.78
CA LEU A 92 -5.86 -3.36 1.81
C LEU A 92 -5.44 -2.73 0.47
N SER A 93 -4.67 -1.64 0.48
CA SER A 93 -4.14 -1.01 -0.74
C SER A 93 -3.20 -1.97 -1.47
N LEU A 94 -2.27 -2.58 -0.74
CA LEU A 94 -1.34 -3.59 -1.26
C LEU A 94 -2.08 -4.74 -1.94
N GLN A 95 -3.09 -5.31 -1.26
CA GLN A 95 -3.94 -6.35 -1.82
C GLN A 95 -4.58 -5.91 -3.15
N GLN A 96 -5.16 -4.71 -3.18
CA GLN A 96 -5.82 -4.20 -4.39
C GLN A 96 -4.84 -4.02 -5.54
N ASN A 97 -3.62 -3.52 -5.27
CA ASN A 97 -2.60 -3.32 -6.29
C ASN A 97 -2.13 -4.65 -6.89
N ILE A 98 -1.88 -5.65 -6.05
CA ILE A 98 -1.50 -7.01 -6.48
C ILE A 98 -2.60 -7.62 -7.34
N GLN A 99 -3.87 -7.46 -6.96
CA GLN A 99 -4.99 -8.02 -7.72
C GLN A 99 -5.19 -7.32 -9.08
N LYS A 100 -4.88 -6.03 -9.18
CA LYS A 100 -5.05 -5.23 -10.40
C LYS A 100 -3.93 -5.39 -11.41
N ASN A 101 -2.77 -5.96 -11.04
CA ASN A 101 -1.62 -6.02 -11.93
C ASN A 101 -0.97 -7.41 -11.98
N ALA A 102 -0.86 -7.97 -13.19
CA ALA A 102 -0.31 -9.31 -13.39
C ALA A 102 1.15 -9.46 -12.96
N LYS A 103 2.00 -8.42 -13.14
CA LYS A 103 3.40 -8.48 -12.73
C LYS A 103 3.54 -8.46 -11.22
N LEU A 104 2.77 -7.61 -10.53
CA LEU A 104 2.72 -7.60 -9.07
C LEU A 104 2.17 -8.93 -8.51
N LYS A 105 1.16 -9.51 -9.15
CA LYS A 105 0.65 -10.85 -8.81
C LYS A 105 1.72 -11.93 -8.97
N ALA A 106 2.55 -11.87 -10.01
CA ALA A 106 3.64 -12.82 -10.21
C ALA A 106 4.76 -12.67 -9.18
N ILE A 107 5.02 -11.45 -8.70
CA ILE A 107 5.93 -11.20 -7.57
C ILE A 107 5.34 -11.80 -6.28
N ASP A 108 4.07 -11.51 -6.00
CA ASP A 108 3.37 -12.04 -4.82
C ASP A 108 3.34 -13.58 -4.81
N LEU A 109 3.08 -14.23 -5.94
CA LEU A 109 3.09 -15.70 -6.05
C LEU A 109 4.47 -16.33 -5.80
N ARG A 110 5.57 -15.60 -6.01
CA ARG A 110 6.92 -16.10 -5.76
C ARG A 110 7.29 -16.00 -4.28
N HIS A 111 6.80 -14.97 -3.60
CA HIS A 111 7.25 -14.61 -2.25
C HIS A 111 6.21 -14.84 -1.17
N ASP A 112 4.94 -15.01 -1.51
CA ASP A 112 3.81 -15.01 -0.57
C ASP A 112 3.73 -13.71 0.28
N MET A 113 4.17 -12.59 -0.27
CA MET A 113 4.28 -11.31 0.44
C MET A 113 2.96 -10.82 1.03
N LEU A 114 1.85 -10.90 0.28
CA LEU A 114 0.53 -10.49 0.77
C LEU A 114 0.07 -11.37 1.92
N LYS A 115 0.39 -12.67 1.85
CA LYS A 115 0.08 -13.63 2.92
C LYS A 115 0.90 -13.31 4.17
N ALA A 116 2.21 -13.09 4.03
CA ALA A 116 3.09 -12.69 5.13
C ALA A 116 2.64 -11.37 5.77
N THR A 117 2.32 -10.35 4.96
CA THR A 117 1.80 -9.06 5.44
C THR A 117 0.53 -9.22 6.28
N LYS A 118 -0.43 -10.01 5.80
CA LYS A 118 -1.69 -10.28 6.51
C LYS A 118 -1.48 -11.09 7.78
N ALA A 119 -0.57 -12.07 7.74
CA ALA A 119 -0.25 -12.90 8.88
C ALA A 119 0.41 -12.06 9.98
N LEU A 120 1.44 -11.27 9.65
CA LEU A 120 2.09 -10.36 10.58
C LEU A 120 1.11 -9.35 11.20
N PHE A 121 0.25 -8.73 10.37
CA PHE A 121 -0.81 -7.85 10.87
C PHE A 121 -1.75 -8.57 11.86
N LYS A 122 -2.13 -9.81 11.56
CA LYS A 122 -3.02 -10.60 12.42
C LYS A 122 -2.35 -10.94 13.76
N GLU A 123 -1.09 -11.36 13.75
CA GLU A 123 -0.36 -11.65 14.98
C GLU A 123 -0.16 -10.40 15.84
N LEU A 124 0.13 -9.24 15.24
CA LEU A 124 0.18 -7.96 15.96
C LEU A 124 -1.16 -7.56 16.60
N VAL A 125 -2.28 -7.85 15.93
CA VAL A 125 -3.62 -7.62 16.51
C VAL A 125 -3.89 -8.53 17.70
N LYS A 126 -3.36 -9.76 17.68
CA LYS A 126 -3.46 -10.74 18.76
C LYS A 126 -2.53 -10.39 19.93
N GLU A 127 -1.36 -9.82 19.65
CA GLU A 127 -0.30 -9.53 20.62
C GLU A 127 0.12 -8.06 20.57
N PRO A 128 -0.74 -7.13 21.04
CA PRO A 128 -0.55 -5.69 20.85
C PRO A 128 0.69 -5.13 21.57
N THR A 129 1.16 -5.80 22.63
CA THR A 129 2.36 -5.43 23.38
C THR A 129 3.65 -5.61 22.57
N ARG A 130 3.63 -6.44 21.53
CA ARG A 130 4.77 -6.74 20.66
C ARG A 130 4.93 -5.77 19.48
N LEU A 131 4.11 -4.71 19.43
CA LEU A 131 4.21 -3.67 18.40
C LEU A 131 5.65 -3.14 18.17
N PRO A 132 6.48 -2.92 19.22
CA PRO A 132 7.86 -2.45 19.02
C PRO A 132 8.72 -3.39 18.16
N GLU A 133 8.50 -4.70 18.27
CA GLU A 133 9.24 -5.74 17.52
C GLU A 133 8.99 -5.65 16.02
N ALA A 134 7.80 -5.19 15.61
CA ALA A 134 7.43 -5.00 14.21
C ALA A 134 7.57 -3.56 13.72
N SER A 135 8.29 -2.69 14.44
CA SER A 135 8.42 -1.27 14.09
C SER A 135 8.98 -1.05 12.68
N GLN A 136 9.98 -1.82 12.26
CA GLN A 136 10.56 -1.72 10.91
C GLN A 136 9.54 -2.08 9.82
N PHE A 137 8.75 -3.14 10.02
CA PHE A 137 7.65 -3.49 9.15
C PHE A 137 6.61 -2.36 9.06
N LEU A 138 6.12 -1.91 10.22
CA LEU A 138 4.99 -0.97 10.33
C LEU A 138 5.29 0.43 9.79
N TYR A 139 6.51 0.93 10.03
CA TYR A 139 6.87 2.31 9.72
C TYR A 139 7.79 2.45 8.51
N THR A 140 8.33 1.36 7.95
CA THR A 140 9.23 1.43 6.80
C THR A 140 8.79 0.47 5.69
N HIS A 141 8.83 -0.85 5.91
CA HIS A 141 8.66 -1.79 4.80
C HIS A 141 7.24 -1.77 4.21
N LEU A 142 6.20 -1.84 5.05
CA LEU A 142 4.80 -1.83 4.60
C LEU A 142 4.41 -0.51 3.91
N PRO A 143 4.69 0.68 4.47
CA PRO A 143 4.44 1.95 3.78
C PRO A 143 5.14 2.03 2.41
N ASN A 144 6.44 1.70 2.37
CA ASN A 144 7.24 1.83 1.15
C ASN A 144 6.75 0.90 0.03
N ILE A 145 6.38 -0.34 0.34
CA ILE A 145 5.90 -1.27 -0.68
C ILE A 145 4.50 -0.89 -1.19
N VAL A 146 3.66 -0.31 -0.33
CA VAL A 146 2.38 0.26 -0.75
C VAL A 146 2.62 1.43 -1.70
N ASP A 147 3.49 2.37 -1.35
CA ASP A 147 3.79 3.52 -2.20
C ASP A 147 4.38 3.09 -3.57
N LEU A 148 5.28 2.11 -3.58
CA LEU A 148 5.83 1.56 -4.82
C LEU A 148 4.76 0.89 -5.68
N THR A 149 3.90 0.07 -5.07
CA THR A 149 2.86 -0.63 -5.82
C THR A 149 1.74 0.30 -6.31
N ASP A 150 1.40 1.34 -5.53
CA ASP A 150 0.47 2.40 -5.95
C ASP A 150 1.01 3.12 -7.19
N ASN A 151 2.26 3.61 -7.12
CA ASN A 151 2.92 4.29 -8.23
C ASN A 151 3.07 3.37 -9.45
N TYR A 152 3.42 2.11 -9.24
CA TYR A 152 3.54 1.12 -10.31
C TYR A 152 2.21 0.93 -11.05
N VAL A 153 1.11 0.72 -10.31
CA VAL A 153 -0.23 0.53 -10.89
C VAL A 153 -0.69 1.78 -11.64
N GLU A 154 -0.46 2.98 -11.08
CA GLU A 154 -0.79 4.25 -11.72
C GLU A 154 -0.08 4.40 -13.07
N ILE A 155 1.26 4.27 -13.08
CA ILE A 155 2.08 4.45 -14.29
C ILE A 155 1.80 3.36 -15.32
N ASN A 156 1.66 2.10 -14.88
CA ASN A 156 1.37 0.99 -15.78
C ASN A 156 0.00 1.16 -16.47
N GLY A 157 -0.96 1.81 -15.80
CA GLY A 157 -2.29 2.11 -16.33
C GLY A 157 -2.35 3.22 -17.38
N HIS A 158 -1.27 3.99 -17.61
CA HIS A 158 -1.27 5.05 -18.63
C HIS A 158 -1.35 4.50 -20.06
N GLU A 159 -2.18 5.10 -20.93
CA GLU A 159 -2.36 4.66 -22.33
C GLU A 159 -1.10 4.87 -23.18
N VAL A 160 -0.42 6.01 -23.00
CA VAL A 160 0.81 6.35 -23.74
C VAL A 160 2.00 6.26 -22.79
N LYS A 161 2.93 5.34 -23.09
CA LYS A 161 4.15 5.10 -22.32
C LYS A 161 5.37 5.16 -23.25
N SER A 162 6.39 5.93 -22.89
CA SER A 162 7.67 5.95 -23.61
C SER A 162 8.51 4.71 -23.26
N LYS A 163 9.54 4.42 -24.06
CA LYS A 163 10.50 3.34 -23.76
C LYS A 163 11.17 3.51 -22.39
N GLU A 164 11.47 4.75 -22.01
CA GLU A 164 12.03 5.08 -20.70
C GLU A 164 11.06 4.73 -19.55
N VAL A 165 9.76 4.99 -19.72
CA VAL A 165 8.73 4.63 -18.73
C VAL A 165 8.66 3.12 -18.52
N TYR A 166 8.78 2.32 -19.58
CA TYR A 166 8.86 0.86 -19.44
C TYR A 166 10.11 0.43 -18.67
N GLY A 167 11.27 1.06 -18.91
CA GLY A 167 12.48 0.82 -18.14
C GLY A 167 12.31 1.11 -16.65
N LYS A 168 11.63 2.21 -16.31
CA LYS A 168 11.32 2.57 -14.92
C LYS A 168 10.31 1.63 -14.26
N LEU A 169 9.32 1.14 -15.00
CA LEU A 169 8.43 0.08 -14.51
C LEU A 169 9.21 -1.21 -14.23
N GLU A 170 10.16 -1.58 -15.09
CA GLU A 170 11.00 -2.76 -14.86
C GLU A 170 11.84 -2.63 -13.59
N GLU A 171 12.55 -1.51 -13.44
CA GLU A 171 13.33 -1.18 -12.23
C GLU A 171 12.45 -1.19 -10.97
N SER A 172 11.28 -0.57 -11.03
CA SER A 172 10.33 -0.56 -9.91
C SER A 172 9.85 -1.96 -9.55
N ALA A 173 9.59 -2.83 -10.53
CA ALA A 173 9.20 -4.21 -10.27
C ALA A 173 10.33 -5.01 -9.61
N GLN A 174 11.59 -4.78 -9.96
CA GLN A 174 12.75 -5.41 -9.32
C GLN A 174 12.91 -4.95 -7.87
N ILE A 175 12.67 -3.67 -7.58
CA ILE A 175 12.70 -3.16 -6.20
C ILE A 175 11.54 -3.74 -5.39
N ILE A 176 10.33 -3.80 -5.95
CA ILE A 176 9.17 -4.42 -5.30
C ILE A 176 9.45 -5.90 -5.00
N ASP A 177 10.14 -6.60 -5.90
CA ASP A 177 10.57 -7.98 -5.71
C ASP A 177 11.50 -8.13 -4.49
N GLN A 178 12.51 -7.28 -4.36
CA GLN A 178 13.42 -7.30 -3.20
C GLN A 178 12.71 -6.90 -1.90
N MET A 179 11.78 -5.95 -1.97
CA MET A 179 11.00 -5.56 -0.80
C MET A 179 10.01 -6.65 -0.36
N ALA A 180 9.51 -7.47 -1.29
CA ALA A 180 8.69 -8.62 -0.96
C ALA A 180 9.46 -9.60 -0.06
N ASP A 181 10.74 -9.87 -0.35
CA ASP A 181 11.62 -10.67 0.50
C ASP A 181 11.76 -10.08 1.91
N LEU A 182 11.89 -8.75 2.04
CA LEU A 182 12.01 -8.09 3.33
C LEU A 182 10.75 -8.26 4.19
N ILE A 183 9.56 -8.10 3.58
CA ILE A 183 8.28 -8.30 4.26
C ILE A 183 8.12 -9.74 4.77
N VAL A 184 8.56 -10.72 3.98
CA VAL A 184 8.54 -12.13 4.39
C VAL A 184 9.48 -12.36 5.56
N LYS A 185 10.67 -11.77 5.54
CA LYS A 185 11.62 -11.83 6.65
C LYS A 185 11.10 -11.16 7.91
N ASP A 186 10.42 -10.02 7.81
CA ASP A 186 9.78 -9.37 8.96
C ASP A 186 8.80 -10.32 9.65
N TYR A 187 7.96 -11.01 8.86
CA TYR A 187 7.03 -12.00 9.39
C TYR A 187 7.76 -13.17 10.04
N GLN A 188 8.75 -13.76 9.36
CA GLN A 188 9.54 -14.87 9.89
C GLN A 188 10.25 -14.51 11.19
N GLN A 189 10.83 -13.32 11.27
CA GLN A 189 11.48 -12.81 12.47
C GLN A 189 10.47 -12.62 13.60
N PHE A 190 9.29 -12.05 13.31
CA PHE A 190 8.26 -11.84 14.32
C PHE A 190 7.74 -13.15 14.91
N VAL A 191 7.61 -14.22 14.11
CA VAL A 191 7.15 -15.53 14.61
C VAL A 191 8.30 -16.48 14.99
N SER A 192 9.55 -16.03 14.93
CA SER A 192 10.71 -16.91 15.15
C SER A 192 10.77 -17.49 16.56
N GLU A 193 10.36 -16.73 17.57
CA GLU A 193 10.29 -17.21 18.95
C GLU A 193 9.31 -18.40 19.10
N ASP A 194 8.17 -18.38 18.38
CA ASP A 194 7.22 -19.50 18.35
C ASP A 194 7.80 -20.74 17.62
N LEU A 195 8.74 -20.54 16.69
CA LEU A 195 9.37 -21.63 15.95
C LEU A 195 10.47 -22.32 16.76
N ASP A 196 11.24 -21.57 17.55
CA ASP A 196 12.27 -22.13 18.42
C ASP A 196 11.66 -23.07 19.47
N ASP A 197 10.51 -22.69 20.03
CA ASP A 197 9.74 -23.54 20.95
C ASP A 197 9.25 -24.82 20.25
N MET A 198 8.78 -24.71 19.00
CA MET A 198 8.35 -25.86 18.21
C MET A 198 9.52 -26.80 17.85
N ASP A 199 10.70 -26.28 17.56
CA ASP A 199 11.90 -27.10 17.29
C ASP A 199 12.34 -27.87 18.55
N VAL A 200 12.23 -27.26 19.73
CA VAL A 200 12.42 -27.95 21.01
C VAL A 200 11.39 -29.06 21.18
N GLU A 201 10.10 -28.79 20.97
CA GLU A 201 9.03 -29.81 21.07
C GLU A 201 9.23 -30.95 20.08
N ILE A 202 9.61 -30.66 18.83
CA ILE A 202 9.94 -31.68 17.81
C ILE A 202 11.15 -32.50 18.24
N SER A 203 12.18 -31.88 18.81
CA SER A 203 13.37 -32.60 19.29
C SER A 203 13.05 -33.55 20.44
N ILE A 204 12.17 -33.13 21.36
CA ILE A 204 11.65 -33.96 22.45
C ILE A 204 10.81 -35.11 21.88
N ALA A 205 9.91 -34.82 20.94
CA ALA A 205 9.08 -35.82 20.29
C ALA A 205 9.92 -36.87 19.55
N LYS A 206 10.92 -36.46 18.77
CA LYS A 206 11.87 -37.36 18.10
C LYS A 206 12.61 -38.24 19.10
N LYS A 207 13.14 -37.65 20.18
CA LYS A 207 13.85 -38.40 21.22
C LYS A 207 12.95 -39.45 21.90
N ASN A 208 11.68 -39.12 22.11
CA ASN A 208 10.70 -40.04 22.69
C ASN A 208 10.33 -41.17 21.72
N LEU A 209 10.18 -40.88 20.42
CA LEU A 209 9.96 -41.89 19.39
C LEU A 209 11.17 -42.84 19.23
N ASP A 210 12.39 -42.32 19.35
CA ASP A 210 13.61 -43.15 19.31
C ASP A 210 13.77 -44.07 20.53
N HIS A 211 13.08 -43.77 21.65
CA HIS A 211 13.13 -44.55 22.89
C HIS A 211 11.93 -45.50 23.08
N ASP A 212 10.92 -45.48 22.19
CA ASP A 212 9.74 -46.34 22.28
C ASP A 212 9.68 -47.34 21.10
N PRO A 213 10.20 -48.57 21.26
CA PRO A 213 10.29 -49.55 20.17
C PRO A 213 8.94 -50.12 19.71
N ASP A 214 7.81 -49.78 20.35
CA ASP A 214 6.48 -50.34 20.02
C ASP A 214 5.66 -49.49 19.02
N LEU A 215 6.17 -48.31 18.60
CA LEU A 215 5.54 -47.46 17.58
C LEU A 215 6.09 -47.67 16.16
N SER A 216 7.18 -48.43 16.00
CA SER A 216 7.78 -48.80 14.71
C SER A 216 7.06 -49.95 14.00
N THR A 217 6.12 -50.61 14.67
CA THR A 217 5.38 -51.76 14.13
C THR A 217 3.88 -51.62 14.35
N LYS A 218 3.24 -50.75 13.57
CA LYS A 218 1.86 -50.94 13.12
C LYS A 218 1.56 -50.15 11.86
#